data_AF-A0A9Q1GF85-F1
#
_entry.id   AF-A0A9Q1GF85-F1
#
_cell.length_a   1.000
_cell.length_b   1.000
_cell.length_c   1.000
_cell.angle_alpha   90.00
_cell.angle_beta   90.00
_cell.angle_gamma   90.00
#
_symmetry.space_group_name_H-M   'P 1'
#
loop_
_entity.id
_entity.type
_entity.pdbx_description
1 polymer ?
#
loop_
_entity_poly.entity_id
_entity_poly.type
_entity_poly.pdbx_seq_one_letter_code
_entity_poly.pdbx_strand_id
1 'polypeptide(L)'
;MSQLGFPLFLLLFFSSGLPLFSPTPPSPIFAPRHTYAPSDLHALNNNHRLTTAAATAASNAGILSRRRYIHRGSGHNRHRTLHYPKGTNIPSLWTNSRPHVNTTHRTSNLSNLRSPPPAPLSISFALLNTRSLTNKSPVISELILDNNIDFLLLTETWQQPSDYYALNQATPTNYSYIAKPRSSGRGGGIAVLHKQSLSVTELDLNLPPMSTFEYLALSLPNSITAILLYRPPKTHPSFLSELSELLTIASSLSNRLLLTGDFNIHVDLPNSPLTPDFLSLLDCFHLTQHINFPTHAKGHTLDLVCSSSLPLSNLRPLPFPLSDHHCILFSAPLPSPHHSTKRSISFRNIKFVNPLTLSQLISSALPPDSAPPSSPDDYAILLDSILSDSLNSMAPWKTITVSFTTSSPWYTSELRTMKQTGRQLERLYKKTHLTVHAEAYKQHISSYRDALLAAKSAHYSTLINSTNRNPRILFSTVMCSKLKEVMSAAASYPTDVGQRKALLWVPSWVSTTVLTG
;
A
#
# COMPACT_ATOMS: atom_id res chain seq x y z
N MET A 1 -56.47 -28.45 -23.99
CA MET A 1 -55.17 -28.81 -24.55
C MET A 1 -54.83 -27.78 -25.61
N SER A 2 -53.82 -26.90 -25.56
CA SER A 2 -52.88 -26.37 -24.55
C SER A 2 -52.13 -25.29 -25.35
N GLN A 3 -52.50 -24.02 -25.23
CA GLN A 3 -51.91 -22.99 -24.35
C GLN A 3 -50.47 -22.57 -24.71
N LEU A 4 -50.32 -21.33 -25.17
CA LEU A 4 -49.22 -20.38 -24.94
C LEU A 4 -49.82 -18.99 -25.22
N GLY A 5 -50.03 -18.04 -24.31
CA GLY A 5 -49.47 -17.86 -22.97
C GLY A 5 -48.77 -16.51 -22.86
N PHE A 6 -49.43 -15.40 -23.24
CA PHE A 6 -49.11 -14.07 -22.73
C PHE A 6 -49.94 -13.83 -21.47
N PRO A 7 -49.37 -13.23 -20.41
CA PRO A 7 -50.04 -12.02 -19.95
C PRO A 7 -49.12 -10.93 -19.36
N LEU A 8 -49.52 -9.71 -19.70
CA LEU A 8 -49.53 -8.49 -18.89
C LEU A 8 -50.01 -8.78 -17.46
N PHE A 9 -49.42 -8.21 -16.40
CA PHE A 9 -50.19 -7.95 -15.18
C PHE A 9 -49.86 -6.62 -14.51
N LEU A 10 -50.96 -6.00 -14.11
CA LEU A 10 -51.19 -4.64 -13.65
C LEU A 10 -50.98 -4.53 -12.13
N LEU A 11 -50.61 -3.33 -11.69
CA LEU A 11 -50.69 -2.84 -10.30
C LEU A 11 -52.10 -2.95 -9.71
N LEU A 12 -52.19 -3.31 -8.42
CA LEU A 12 -53.26 -2.88 -7.53
C LEU A 12 -52.72 -2.59 -6.12
N PHE A 13 -52.95 -1.36 -5.65
CA PHE A 13 -53.00 -0.95 -4.25
C PHE A 13 -54.48 -0.96 -3.82
N PHE A 14 -54.81 -1.39 -2.60
CA PHE A 14 -55.56 -0.59 -1.62
C PHE A 14 -55.65 -1.29 -0.24
N SER A 15 -55.95 -0.45 0.75
CA SER A 15 -55.76 -0.52 2.20
C SER A 15 -56.96 -1.07 3.02
N SER A 16 -56.70 -1.47 4.27
CA SER A 16 -57.55 -1.56 5.50
C SER A 16 -57.34 -2.91 6.23
N GLY A 17 -57.25 -3.08 7.56
CA GLY A 17 -57.21 -2.24 8.75
C GLY A 17 -57.46 -3.12 10.01
N LEU A 18 -56.45 -3.27 10.89
CA LEU A 18 -56.42 -3.57 12.37
C LEU A 18 -57.29 -4.71 13.00
N PRO A 19 -57.09 -5.09 14.30
CA PRO A 19 -55.86 -5.51 15.02
C PRO A 19 -56.06 -6.83 15.81
N LEU A 20 -55.00 -7.55 16.20
CA LEU A 20 -55.08 -8.56 17.29
C LEU A 20 -53.72 -8.82 17.96
N PHE A 21 -53.67 -8.45 19.24
CA PHE A 21 -52.88 -8.89 20.41
C PHE A 21 -51.49 -9.57 20.29
N SER A 22 -50.57 -9.02 21.09
CA SER A 22 -49.18 -9.39 21.39
C SER A 22 -49.00 -10.73 22.16
N PRO A 23 -47.77 -11.26 22.32
CA PRO A 23 -46.87 -10.74 23.36
C PRO A 23 -45.41 -10.54 22.91
N THR A 24 -44.81 -9.52 23.50
CA THR A 24 -43.44 -9.02 23.35
C THR A 24 -42.36 -9.92 23.99
N PRO A 25 -41.17 -10.07 23.40
CA PRO A 25 -39.97 -10.52 24.11
C PRO A 25 -39.29 -9.33 24.85
N PRO A 26 -38.53 -9.60 25.94
CA PRO A 26 -38.11 -8.57 26.88
C PRO A 26 -36.94 -7.73 26.35
N SER A 27 -37.03 -6.41 26.59
CA SER A 27 -35.97 -5.42 26.42
C SER A 27 -34.81 -5.68 27.39
N PRO A 28 -33.55 -5.54 26.96
CA PRO A 28 -32.43 -5.56 27.89
C PRO A 28 -32.44 -4.30 28.76
N ILE A 29 -32.33 -4.52 30.06
CA ILE A 29 -32.20 -3.50 31.12
C ILE A 29 -30.97 -2.64 30.80
N PHE A 30 -31.18 -1.35 30.54
CA PHE A 30 -30.11 -0.37 30.54
C PHE A 30 -29.59 -0.22 31.97
N ALA A 31 -28.37 -0.72 32.24
CA ALA A 31 -27.60 -0.29 33.40
C ALA A 31 -27.26 1.21 33.24
N PRO A 32 -27.31 2.02 34.32
CA PRO A 32 -27.02 3.43 34.23
C PRO A 32 -25.57 3.62 33.77
N ARG A 33 -25.37 4.37 32.67
CA ARG A 33 -24.03 4.83 32.29
C ARG A 33 -23.52 5.73 33.42
N HIS A 34 -22.56 5.23 34.18
CA HIS A 34 -21.73 6.10 35.02
C HIS A 34 -20.89 6.98 34.09
N THR A 35 -21.32 8.21 33.89
CA THR A 35 -20.52 9.25 33.26
C THR A 35 -19.53 9.78 34.29
N TYR A 36 -18.27 9.39 34.18
CA TYR A 36 -17.20 10.01 34.94
C TYR A 36 -16.75 11.28 34.22
N ALA A 37 -16.66 12.39 34.94
CA ALA A 37 -16.06 13.59 34.40
C ALA A 37 -14.53 13.37 34.25
N PRO A 38 -13.85 14.08 33.33
CA PRO A 38 -12.39 14.01 33.20
C PRO A 38 -11.62 14.28 34.50
N SER A 39 -12.22 15.03 35.43
CA SER A 39 -11.70 15.26 36.78
C SER A 39 -11.73 14.01 37.68
N ASP A 40 -12.76 13.17 37.55
CA ASP A 40 -12.92 11.95 38.36
C ASP A 40 -11.92 10.87 37.93
N LEU A 41 -11.64 10.81 36.62
CA LEU A 41 -10.57 9.98 36.04
C LEU A 41 -9.17 10.46 36.45
N HIS A 42 -9.00 11.77 36.65
CA HIS A 42 -7.73 12.33 37.12
C HIS A 42 -7.44 12.02 38.60
N ALA A 43 -8.49 11.89 39.42
CA ALA A 43 -8.37 11.47 40.82
C ALA A 43 -7.92 10.00 40.97
N LEU A 44 -8.28 9.14 40.00
CA LEU A 44 -7.88 7.72 39.96
C LEU A 44 -6.40 7.50 39.57
N ASN A 45 -5.78 8.46 38.89
CA ASN A 45 -4.41 8.30 38.37
C ASN A 45 -3.32 8.36 39.46
N ASN A 46 -3.64 8.87 40.65
CA ASN A 46 -2.64 9.12 41.70
C ASN A 46 -2.64 8.10 42.85
N ASN A 47 -3.58 7.15 42.91
CA ASN A 47 -3.75 6.30 44.10
C ASN A 47 -4.00 4.82 43.77
N HIS A 48 -3.03 4.10 43.18
CA HIS A 48 -3.09 2.63 43.17
C HIS A 48 -1.76 1.97 43.58
N ARG A 49 -1.56 1.86 44.90
CA ARG A 49 -1.16 0.57 45.47
C ARG A 49 -2.46 -0.22 45.69
N LEU A 50 -2.54 -1.43 45.17
CA LEU A 50 -3.64 -2.36 45.49
C LEU A 50 -3.69 -2.52 47.02
N THR A 51 -4.88 -2.43 47.62
CA THR A 51 -5.05 -2.80 49.02
C THR A 51 -4.75 -4.29 49.17
N THR A 52 -4.22 -4.70 50.33
CA THR A 52 -3.74 -6.07 50.55
C THR A 52 -4.83 -7.10 50.24
N ALA A 53 -6.08 -6.83 50.61
CA ALA A 53 -7.23 -7.70 50.33
C ALA A 53 -7.51 -7.85 48.82
N ALA A 54 -7.42 -6.77 48.04
CA ALA A 54 -7.61 -6.82 46.59
C ALA A 54 -6.47 -7.57 45.89
N ALA A 55 -5.24 -7.44 46.39
CA ALA A 55 -4.09 -8.19 45.89
C ALA A 55 -4.21 -9.70 46.18
N THR A 56 -4.73 -10.08 47.36
CA THR A 56 -4.96 -11.50 47.70
C THR A 56 -6.07 -12.11 46.85
N ALA A 57 -7.17 -11.37 46.62
CA ALA A 57 -8.26 -11.81 45.75
C ALA A 57 -7.81 -12.00 44.29
N ALA A 58 -7.01 -11.07 43.76
CA ALA A 58 -6.45 -11.17 42.41
C ALA A 58 -5.40 -12.30 42.27
N SER A 59 -4.67 -12.61 43.34
CA SER A 59 -3.76 -13.77 43.40
C SER A 59 -4.53 -15.09 43.43
N ASN A 60 -5.60 -15.19 44.22
CA ASN A 60 -6.42 -16.40 44.31
C ASN A 60 -7.21 -16.67 43.03
N ALA A 61 -7.58 -15.62 42.29
CA ALA A 61 -8.22 -15.73 40.97
C ALA A 61 -7.24 -16.05 39.82
N GLY A 62 -5.94 -16.22 40.10
CA GLY A 62 -4.93 -16.54 39.09
C GLY A 62 -4.62 -15.41 38.10
N ILE A 63 -5.09 -14.19 38.35
CA ILE A 63 -4.99 -13.04 37.44
C ILE A 63 -3.57 -12.42 37.49
N LEU A 64 -2.89 -12.54 38.63
CA LEU A 64 -1.52 -12.05 38.77
C LEU A 64 -0.51 -13.14 38.40
N SER A 65 0.14 -13.01 37.24
CA SER A 65 1.27 -13.87 36.90
C SER A 65 2.48 -13.54 37.78
N ARG A 66 3.12 -14.58 38.35
CA ARG A 66 4.35 -14.41 39.15
C ARG A 66 5.39 -13.65 38.33
N ARG A 67 5.88 -12.52 38.86
CA ARG A 67 7.07 -11.86 38.31
C ARG A 67 8.22 -12.86 38.28
N ARG A 68 8.73 -13.15 37.08
CA ARG A 68 10.04 -13.79 36.92
C ARG A 68 11.08 -12.87 37.55
N TYR A 69 11.73 -13.38 38.59
CA TYR A 69 12.87 -12.77 39.22
C TYR A 69 14.01 -12.70 38.19
N ILE A 70 14.37 -11.50 37.75
CA ILE A 70 15.58 -11.26 36.96
C ILE A 70 16.68 -10.98 37.97
N HIS A 71 17.59 -11.94 38.12
CA HIS A 71 18.77 -11.82 38.96
C HIS A 71 19.62 -10.64 38.47
N ARG A 72 19.74 -9.57 39.27
CA ARG A 72 20.82 -8.60 39.10
C ARG A 72 22.10 -9.32 39.52
N GLY A 73 23.02 -9.53 38.58
CA GLY A 73 24.31 -10.16 38.86
C GLY A 73 25.07 -9.40 39.93
N SER A 74 25.12 -9.98 41.12
CA SER A 74 26.07 -9.66 42.18
C SER A 74 27.43 -10.22 41.79
N GLY A 75 28.46 -9.37 41.84
CA GLY A 75 29.83 -9.77 41.57
C GLY A 75 30.28 -10.89 42.50
N HIS A 76 30.99 -11.86 41.95
CA HIS A 76 31.86 -12.76 42.68
C HIS A 76 33.18 -12.86 41.93
N ASN A 77 34.21 -12.27 42.54
CA ASN A 77 35.61 -12.53 42.27
C ASN A 77 35.85 -14.04 42.44
N ARG A 78 36.30 -14.71 41.37
CA ARG A 78 36.97 -16.01 41.48
C ARG A 78 38.36 -15.84 40.91
N HIS A 79 39.34 -15.72 41.82
CA HIS A 79 40.72 -16.01 41.51
C HIS A 79 40.81 -17.47 41.03
N ARG A 80 41.25 -17.67 39.80
CA ARG A 80 41.74 -18.96 39.33
C ARG A 80 43.13 -18.73 38.75
N THR A 81 44.13 -19.05 39.54
CA THR A 81 45.53 -19.16 39.17
C THR A 81 45.68 -20.29 38.15
N LEU A 82 45.98 -19.93 36.90
CA LEU A 82 46.52 -20.85 35.91
C LEU A 82 47.75 -20.17 35.28
N HIS A 83 48.91 -20.76 35.55
CA HIS A 83 50.18 -20.41 34.92
C HIS A 83 50.13 -20.75 33.44
N TYR A 84 50.38 -19.75 32.59
CA TYR A 84 50.85 -19.96 31.21
C TYR A 84 52.19 -19.24 31.01
N PRO A 85 53.12 -19.82 30.21
CA PRO A 85 54.45 -19.26 30.01
C PRO A 85 54.40 -18.01 29.13
N LYS A 86 55.38 -17.14 29.38
CA LYS A 86 55.64 -15.85 28.74
C LYS A 86 55.73 -15.94 27.21
N GLY A 87 55.10 -14.98 26.52
CA GLY A 87 55.57 -14.52 25.22
C GLY A 87 54.48 -14.45 24.14
N THR A 88 53.68 -13.39 24.16
CA THR A 88 53.19 -12.58 23.00
C THR A 88 52.00 -11.75 23.48
N ASN A 89 52.17 -10.43 23.53
CA ASN A 89 51.13 -9.50 23.94
C ASN A 89 50.05 -9.38 22.85
N ILE A 90 48.84 -9.87 23.12
CA ILE A 90 47.64 -9.43 22.41
C ILE A 90 47.12 -8.19 23.16
N PRO A 91 47.05 -7.00 22.55
CA PRO A 91 46.50 -5.83 23.23
C PRO A 91 45.00 -6.02 23.46
N SER A 92 44.57 -5.98 24.73
CA SER A 92 43.15 -5.91 25.10
C SER A 92 42.56 -4.56 24.67
N LEU A 93 41.53 -4.57 23.81
CA LEU A 93 40.83 -3.38 23.30
C LEU A 93 39.87 -2.69 24.29
N TRP A 94 40.15 -2.78 25.59
CA TRP A 94 39.31 -2.13 26.61
C TRP A 94 40.17 -1.21 27.49
N THR A 95 40.40 0.00 27.01
CA THR A 95 40.92 1.12 27.81
C THR A 95 39.76 1.96 28.33
N ASN A 96 39.59 2.00 29.65
CA ASN A 96 38.67 2.91 30.37
C ASN A 96 39.28 4.32 30.54
N SER A 97 39.89 4.84 29.48
CA SER A 97 40.37 6.23 29.44
C SER A 97 39.71 6.91 28.26
N ARG A 98 38.81 7.86 28.53
CA ARG A 98 38.26 8.74 27.49
C ARG A 98 39.45 9.49 26.85
N PRO A 99 39.71 9.35 25.53
CA PRO A 99 40.66 10.21 24.87
C PRO A 99 40.09 11.63 24.89
N HIS A 100 40.91 12.59 25.31
CA HIS A 100 40.62 14.00 25.18
C HIS A 100 40.36 14.29 23.69
N VAL A 101 39.15 14.76 23.37
CA VAL A 101 38.79 15.11 21.99
C VAL A 101 39.55 16.39 21.64
N ASN A 102 40.68 16.25 20.94
CA ASN A 102 41.30 17.38 20.25
C ASN A 102 40.42 17.73 19.05
N THR A 103 39.71 18.85 19.17
CA THR A 103 38.94 19.51 18.12
C THR A 103 39.91 20.13 17.11
N THR A 104 40.52 19.30 16.26
CA THR A 104 41.12 19.76 15.00
C THR A 104 40.22 19.28 13.87
N HIS A 105 39.68 20.24 13.12
CA HIS A 105 38.82 20.06 11.95
C HIS A 105 39.32 18.92 11.03
N ARG A 106 38.73 17.72 11.17
CA ARG A 106 38.78 16.70 10.12
C ARG A 106 37.68 17.04 9.12
N THR A 107 38.06 17.74 8.06
CA THR A 107 37.23 17.84 6.86
C THR A 107 37.11 16.43 6.27
N SER A 108 35.94 15.81 6.41
CA SER A 108 35.65 14.58 5.67
C SER A 108 35.62 14.93 4.19
N ASN A 109 36.65 14.54 3.45
CA ASN A 109 36.72 14.75 2.00
C ASN A 109 35.69 13.83 1.32
N LEU A 110 34.47 14.36 1.13
CA LEU A 110 33.31 13.66 0.54
C LEU A 110 33.60 13.15 -0.89
N SER A 111 34.67 13.63 -1.52
CA SER A 111 35.14 13.22 -2.86
C SER A 111 35.62 11.76 -2.94
N ASN A 112 35.95 11.12 -1.81
CA ASN A 112 36.42 9.74 -1.75
C ASN A 112 35.30 8.71 -1.46
N LEU A 113 34.06 9.15 -1.27
CA LEU A 113 32.92 8.25 -1.23
C LEU A 113 32.57 7.85 -2.66
N ARG A 114 33.12 6.72 -3.10
CA ARG A 114 32.65 6.03 -4.30
C ARG A 114 31.14 5.87 -4.16
N SER A 115 30.38 6.53 -5.03
CA SER A 115 28.94 6.33 -5.11
C SER A 115 28.70 4.83 -5.26
N PRO A 116 27.81 4.22 -4.46
CA PRO A 116 27.43 2.85 -4.70
C PRO A 116 26.99 2.74 -6.16
N PRO A 117 27.37 1.66 -6.88
CA PRO A 117 26.90 1.47 -8.25
C PRO A 117 25.38 1.63 -8.25
N PRO A 118 24.80 2.30 -9.26
CA PRO A 118 23.35 2.43 -9.36
C PRO A 118 22.76 1.03 -9.19
N ALA A 119 21.90 0.85 -8.19
CA ALA A 119 21.29 -0.42 -7.91
C ALA A 119 20.70 -0.97 -9.22
N PRO A 120 20.85 -2.27 -9.52
CA PRO A 120 20.24 -2.85 -10.70
C PRO A 120 18.77 -2.46 -10.70
N LEU A 121 18.31 -1.94 -11.85
CA LEU A 121 16.91 -1.57 -12.01
C LEU A 121 16.07 -2.79 -11.61
N SER A 122 15.10 -2.58 -10.73
CA SER A 122 14.23 -3.63 -10.21
C SER A 122 12.81 -3.25 -10.52
N ILE A 123 12.02 -4.21 -11.00
CA ILE A 123 10.58 -4.04 -11.16
C ILE A 123 9.92 -4.35 -9.82
N SER A 124 9.05 -3.45 -9.39
CA SER A 124 8.30 -3.55 -8.15
C SER A 124 6.92 -4.20 -8.37
N PHE A 125 6.61 -5.16 -7.52
CA PHE A 125 5.35 -5.88 -7.50
C PHE A 125 4.63 -5.65 -6.19
N ALA A 126 3.30 -5.70 -6.24
CA ALA A 126 2.43 -5.70 -5.09
C ALA A 126 1.36 -6.78 -5.27
N LEU A 127 1.15 -7.65 -4.28
CA LEU A 127 0.02 -8.59 -4.24
C LEU A 127 -0.98 -8.12 -3.17
N LEU A 128 -2.26 -8.07 -3.51
CA LEU A 128 -3.31 -7.73 -2.56
C LEU A 128 -4.61 -8.49 -2.86
N ASN A 129 -5.05 -9.31 -1.90
CA ASN A 129 -6.45 -9.72 -1.84
C ASN A 129 -7.30 -8.51 -1.38
N THR A 130 -8.12 -8.02 -2.30
CA THR A 130 -8.88 -6.79 -2.07
C THR A 130 -10.17 -7.01 -1.32
N ARG A 131 -10.73 -8.23 -1.21
CA ARG A 131 -12.07 -8.48 -0.66
C ARG A 131 -13.10 -7.44 -1.15
N SER A 132 -13.30 -7.36 -2.46
CA SER A 132 -14.00 -6.29 -3.19
C SER A 132 -13.19 -5.02 -3.46
N LEU A 133 -13.13 -4.67 -4.74
CA LEU A 133 -12.45 -3.47 -5.24
C LEU A 133 -13.29 -2.19 -5.11
N THR A 134 -14.62 -2.27 -5.29
CA THR A 134 -15.54 -1.13 -5.57
C THR A 134 -15.36 0.09 -4.66
N ASN A 135 -15.16 -0.14 -3.37
CA ASN A 135 -15.06 0.92 -2.37
C ASN A 135 -13.62 1.34 -2.07
N LYS A 136 -12.63 0.61 -2.58
CA LYS A 136 -11.21 0.72 -2.21
C LYS A 136 -10.37 1.32 -3.34
N SER A 137 -10.95 1.45 -4.53
CA SER A 137 -10.27 1.93 -5.74
C SER A 137 -9.46 3.22 -5.56
N PRO A 138 -9.96 4.32 -4.96
CA PRO A 138 -9.16 5.55 -4.83
C PRO A 138 -7.93 5.34 -3.95
N VAL A 139 -8.05 4.56 -2.88
CA VAL A 139 -6.95 4.25 -1.96
C VAL A 139 -5.94 3.31 -2.62
N ILE A 140 -6.41 2.40 -3.47
CA ILE A 140 -5.54 1.52 -4.28
C ILE A 140 -4.77 2.34 -5.32
N SER A 141 -5.40 3.34 -5.94
CA SER A 141 -4.72 4.27 -6.84
C SER A 141 -3.58 5.02 -6.13
N GLU A 142 -3.85 5.54 -4.94
CA GLU A 142 -2.84 6.18 -4.08
C GLU A 142 -1.74 5.19 -3.64
N LEU A 143 -2.09 3.94 -3.34
CA LEU A 143 -1.15 2.88 -2.97
C LEU A 143 -0.13 2.63 -4.08
N ILE A 144 -0.58 2.56 -5.33
CA ILE A 144 0.27 2.39 -6.53
C ILE A 144 1.24 3.57 -6.64
N LEU A 145 0.73 4.80 -6.56
CA LEU A 145 1.53 6.00 -6.71
C LEU A 145 2.54 6.19 -5.58
N ASP A 146 2.13 5.97 -4.33
CA ASP A 146 2.97 6.18 -3.14
C ASP A 146 4.14 5.20 -3.05
N ASN A 147 3.98 3.99 -3.56
CA ASN A 147 5.02 2.95 -3.55
C ASN A 147 5.71 2.80 -4.93
N ASN A 148 5.32 3.60 -5.92
CA ASN A 148 5.80 3.52 -7.31
C ASN A 148 5.72 2.09 -7.88
N ILE A 149 4.61 1.41 -7.60
CA ILE A 149 4.39 -0.01 -7.96
C ILE A 149 4.35 -0.16 -9.48
N ASP A 150 5.13 -1.08 -10.05
CA ASP A 150 5.11 -1.35 -11.49
C ASP A 150 4.00 -2.33 -11.87
N PHE A 151 3.76 -3.34 -11.02
CA PHE A 151 2.70 -4.34 -11.15
C PHE A 151 1.93 -4.51 -9.85
N LEU A 152 0.62 -4.25 -9.85
CA LEU A 152 -0.28 -4.56 -8.76
C LEU A 152 -1.17 -5.74 -9.15
N LEU A 153 -1.03 -6.84 -8.43
CA LEU A 153 -1.70 -8.11 -8.61
C LEU A 153 -2.85 -8.18 -7.59
N LEU A 154 -4.09 -8.24 -8.08
CA LEU A 154 -5.29 -8.18 -7.26
C LEU A 154 -6.06 -9.49 -7.32
N THR A 155 -6.37 -10.05 -6.15
CA THR A 155 -7.34 -11.14 -6.01
C THR A 155 -8.61 -10.65 -5.34
N GLU A 156 -9.71 -11.39 -5.51
CA GLU A 156 -11.03 -11.06 -4.99
C GLU A 156 -11.51 -9.64 -5.38
N THR A 157 -11.39 -9.26 -6.65
CA THR A 157 -11.86 -7.95 -7.12
C THR A 157 -13.38 -7.79 -7.03
N TRP A 158 -14.11 -8.91 -7.12
CA TRP A 158 -15.58 -9.02 -7.09
C TRP A 158 -16.29 -8.19 -8.18
N GLN A 159 -15.57 -7.88 -9.26
CA GLN A 159 -16.13 -7.15 -10.38
C GLN A 159 -17.02 -8.09 -11.22
N GLN A 160 -18.12 -7.55 -11.74
CA GLN A 160 -18.98 -8.28 -12.65
C GLN A 160 -18.45 -8.17 -14.08
N PRO A 161 -18.79 -9.12 -14.97
CA PRO A 161 -18.57 -8.95 -16.40
C PRO A 161 -19.14 -7.61 -16.87
N SER A 162 -18.36 -6.87 -17.65
CA SER A 162 -18.69 -5.53 -18.13
C SER A 162 -18.77 -4.40 -17.08
N ASP A 163 -18.45 -4.67 -15.80
CA ASP A 163 -18.26 -3.62 -14.79
C ASP A 163 -16.79 -3.21 -14.67
N TYR A 164 -16.44 -2.12 -15.36
CA TYR A 164 -15.10 -1.56 -15.36
C TYR A 164 -14.94 -0.39 -14.38
N TYR A 165 -16.00 0.03 -13.69
CA TYR A 165 -16.00 1.28 -12.93
C TYR A 165 -14.93 1.27 -11.83
N ALA A 166 -14.90 0.20 -11.02
CA ALA A 166 -13.96 0.06 -9.91
C ALA A 166 -12.49 -0.06 -10.37
N LEU A 167 -12.24 -0.75 -11.47
CA LEU A 167 -10.89 -0.88 -12.06
C LEU A 167 -10.39 0.44 -12.63
N ASN A 168 -11.24 1.15 -13.37
CA ASN A 168 -10.92 2.47 -13.91
C ASN A 168 -10.71 3.52 -12.81
N GLN A 169 -11.39 3.37 -11.68
CA GLN A 169 -11.16 4.19 -10.50
C GLN A 169 -9.80 3.91 -9.84
N ALA A 170 -9.37 2.65 -9.84
CA ALA A 170 -8.17 2.18 -9.17
C ALA A 170 -6.91 2.43 -9.98
N THR A 171 -7.04 2.47 -11.31
CA THR A 171 -5.94 2.59 -12.26
C THR A 171 -5.50 4.05 -12.38
N PRO A 172 -4.26 4.40 -11.94
CA PRO A 172 -3.74 5.76 -12.10
C PRO A 172 -3.46 6.10 -13.56
N THR A 173 -3.16 7.38 -13.83
CA THR A 173 -2.65 7.79 -15.15
C THR A 173 -1.34 7.06 -15.47
N ASN A 174 -1.13 6.71 -16.75
CA ASN A 174 -0.01 5.88 -17.23
C ASN A 174 -0.02 4.41 -16.80
N TYR A 175 -1.15 3.91 -16.28
CA TYR A 175 -1.36 2.49 -16.03
C TYR A 175 -2.44 1.93 -16.95
N SER A 176 -2.36 0.63 -17.20
CA SER A 176 -3.38 -0.22 -17.82
C SER A 176 -3.65 -1.41 -16.91
N TYR A 177 -4.71 -2.15 -17.20
CA TYR A 177 -5.02 -3.37 -16.47
C TYR A 177 -5.46 -4.48 -17.43
N ILE A 178 -5.26 -5.72 -16.98
CA ILE A 178 -5.81 -6.93 -17.57
C ILE A 178 -6.61 -7.60 -16.46
N ALA A 179 -7.86 -7.99 -16.72
CA ALA A 179 -8.74 -8.47 -15.66
C ALA A 179 -9.66 -9.58 -16.12
N LYS A 180 -9.89 -10.55 -15.22
CA LYS A 180 -10.76 -11.70 -15.45
C LYS A 180 -11.85 -11.72 -14.37
N PRO A 181 -13.04 -11.16 -14.65
CA PRO A 181 -14.16 -11.21 -13.71
C PRO A 181 -14.69 -12.65 -13.55
N ARG A 182 -15.28 -12.93 -12.40
CA ARG A 182 -16.00 -14.19 -12.19
C ARG A 182 -17.40 -14.07 -12.81
N SER A 183 -17.79 -15.04 -13.63
CA SER A 183 -19.08 -15.01 -14.35
C SER A 183 -20.30 -15.27 -13.46
N SER A 184 -20.12 -15.96 -12.33
CA SER A 184 -21.24 -16.32 -11.43
C SER A 184 -20.80 -16.48 -9.98
N GLY A 185 -21.76 -16.27 -9.07
CA GLY A 185 -21.56 -16.38 -7.63
C GLY A 185 -21.09 -15.07 -6.98
N ARG A 186 -20.89 -15.14 -5.65
CA ARG A 186 -20.35 -14.03 -4.86
C ARG A 186 -18.86 -14.23 -4.66
N GLY A 187 -18.07 -13.20 -4.95
CA GLY A 187 -16.63 -13.19 -4.73
C GLY A 187 -15.81 -13.57 -5.96
N GLY A 188 -14.50 -13.76 -5.77
CA GLY A 188 -13.56 -14.07 -6.86
C GLY A 188 -13.23 -12.86 -7.73
N GLY A 189 -12.78 -13.12 -8.94
CA GLY A 189 -12.25 -12.12 -9.86
C GLY A 189 -10.79 -11.78 -9.54
N ILE A 190 -10.00 -11.64 -10.60
CA ILE A 190 -8.58 -11.30 -10.54
C ILE A 190 -8.28 -10.17 -11.52
N ALA A 191 -7.31 -9.33 -11.18
CA ALA A 191 -6.85 -8.26 -12.06
C ALA A 191 -5.37 -7.96 -11.84
N VAL A 192 -4.69 -7.55 -12.90
CA VAL A 192 -3.32 -7.05 -12.86
C VAL A 192 -3.30 -5.65 -13.42
N LEU A 193 -2.94 -4.68 -12.58
CA LEU A 193 -2.68 -3.30 -12.98
C LEU A 193 -1.18 -3.14 -13.21
N HIS A 194 -0.78 -2.55 -14.33
CA HIS A 194 0.64 -2.38 -14.67
C HIS A 194 0.91 -1.04 -15.34
N LYS A 195 2.17 -0.57 -15.27
CA LYS A 195 2.59 0.63 -16.01
C LYS A 195 2.52 0.38 -17.51
N GLN A 196 2.01 1.35 -18.26
CA GLN A 196 1.89 1.29 -19.72
C GLN A 196 3.22 1.25 -20.46
N SER A 197 4.29 1.73 -19.82
CA SER A 197 5.65 1.64 -20.37
C SER A 197 6.23 0.23 -20.35
N LEU A 198 5.56 -0.74 -19.71
CA LEU A 198 6.01 -2.12 -19.63
C LEU A 198 5.25 -2.96 -20.65
N SER A 199 5.99 -3.74 -21.43
CA SER A 199 5.40 -4.72 -22.34
C SER A 199 4.82 -5.87 -21.53
N VAL A 200 3.51 -6.05 -21.62
CA VAL A 200 2.76 -7.10 -20.93
C VAL A 200 1.80 -7.70 -21.93
N THR A 201 1.80 -9.03 -22.05
CA THR A 201 0.86 -9.76 -22.91
C THR A 201 0.17 -10.84 -22.11
N GLU A 202 -1.15 -10.91 -22.20
CA GLU A 202 -1.90 -12.05 -21.67
C GLU A 202 -1.55 -13.32 -22.46
N LEU A 203 -1.31 -14.41 -21.74
CA LEU A 203 -0.97 -15.71 -22.30
C LEU A 203 -2.21 -16.59 -22.29
N ASP A 204 -2.67 -16.99 -23.49
CA ASP A 204 -3.61 -18.09 -23.61
C ASP A 204 -2.85 -19.42 -23.56
N LEU A 205 -3.06 -20.16 -22.48
CA LEU A 205 -2.38 -21.44 -22.25
C LEU A 205 -3.11 -22.61 -22.94
N ASN A 206 -4.24 -22.37 -23.62
CA ASN A 206 -5.08 -23.41 -24.23
C ASN A 206 -5.48 -24.54 -23.26
N LEU A 207 -5.61 -24.21 -21.98
CA LEU A 207 -6.01 -25.14 -20.93
C LEU A 207 -7.54 -25.29 -20.88
N PRO A 208 -8.05 -26.46 -20.49
CA PRO A 208 -9.47 -26.59 -20.17
C PRO A 208 -9.87 -25.63 -19.04
N PRO A 209 -11.16 -25.24 -18.95
CA PRO A 209 -11.64 -24.41 -17.85
C PRO A 209 -11.35 -25.06 -16.49
N MET A 210 -10.47 -24.42 -15.72
CA MET A 210 -10.11 -24.88 -14.37
C MET A 210 -11.26 -24.61 -13.42
N SER A 211 -11.66 -25.63 -12.65
CA SER A 211 -12.80 -25.57 -11.75
C SER A 211 -12.40 -25.19 -10.31
N THR A 212 -11.13 -25.42 -9.96
CA THR A 212 -10.64 -25.30 -8.58
C THR A 212 -10.05 -23.96 -8.22
N PHE A 213 -9.64 -23.16 -9.21
CA PHE A 213 -9.09 -21.82 -9.02
C PHE A 213 -9.31 -20.94 -10.24
N GLU A 214 -9.22 -19.63 -10.02
CA GLU A 214 -9.16 -18.61 -11.05
C GLU A 214 -7.69 -18.25 -11.30
N TYR A 215 -7.27 -18.12 -12.55
CA TYR A 215 -5.90 -17.70 -12.87
C TYR A 215 -5.84 -16.76 -14.07
N LEU A 216 -4.78 -15.94 -14.08
CA LEU A 216 -4.37 -15.08 -15.18
C LEU A 216 -2.86 -15.28 -15.42
N ALA A 217 -2.51 -15.70 -16.63
CA ALA A 217 -1.12 -15.91 -17.04
C ALA A 217 -0.67 -14.75 -17.94
N LEU A 218 0.49 -14.18 -17.66
CA LEU A 218 1.04 -13.01 -18.33
C LEU A 218 2.50 -13.27 -18.72
N SER A 219 2.89 -12.83 -19.91
CA SER A 219 4.29 -12.65 -20.27
C SER A 219 4.70 -11.22 -19.90
N LEU A 220 5.69 -11.12 -19.03
CA LEU A 220 6.29 -9.87 -18.60
C LEU A 220 7.65 -9.66 -19.31
N PRO A 221 8.25 -8.47 -19.24
CA PRO A 221 9.55 -8.22 -19.84
C PRO A 221 10.62 -9.22 -19.38
N ASN A 222 11.65 -9.43 -20.20
CA ASN A 222 12.74 -10.40 -19.94
C ASN A 222 12.28 -11.86 -19.81
N SER A 223 11.24 -12.22 -20.58
CA SER A 223 10.68 -13.57 -20.67
C SER A 223 10.26 -14.13 -19.32
N ILE A 224 9.66 -13.31 -18.46
CA ILE A 224 9.10 -13.80 -17.19
C ILE A 224 7.66 -14.21 -17.44
N THR A 225 7.34 -15.46 -17.13
CA THR A 225 5.94 -15.92 -17.07
C THR A 225 5.42 -15.64 -15.67
N ALA A 226 4.40 -14.81 -15.54
CA ALA A 226 3.75 -14.51 -14.27
C ALA A 226 2.34 -15.09 -14.24
N ILE A 227 1.99 -15.78 -13.16
CA ILE A 227 0.68 -16.38 -12.93
C ILE A 227 0.12 -15.79 -11.64
N LEU A 228 -0.98 -15.06 -11.79
CA LEU A 228 -1.82 -14.65 -10.67
C LEU A 228 -2.91 -15.69 -10.45
N LEU A 229 -2.98 -16.26 -9.26
CA LEU A 229 -3.92 -17.33 -8.90
C LEU A 229 -4.82 -16.90 -7.73
N TYR A 230 -6.10 -17.26 -7.80
CA TYR A 230 -7.01 -17.19 -6.67
C TYR A 230 -7.72 -18.52 -6.50
N ARG A 231 -7.47 -19.22 -5.40
CA ARG A 231 -8.15 -20.46 -5.03
C ARG A 231 -9.20 -20.17 -3.96
N PRO A 232 -10.49 -20.45 -4.22
CA PRO A 232 -11.52 -20.38 -3.18
C PRO A 232 -11.19 -21.29 -1.97
N PRO A 233 -11.63 -20.94 -0.75
CA PRO A 233 -11.28 -21.70 0.46
C PRO A 233 -11.88 -23.10 0.52
N LYS A 234 -12.88 -23.41 -0.31
CA LYS A 234 -13.50 -24.73 -0.35
C LYS A 234 -12.51 -25.75 -0.92
N THR A 235 -12.29 -26.83 -0.18
CA THR A 235 -11.42 -27.93 -0.63
C THR A 235 -11.96 -28.58 -1.89
N HIS A 236 -11.07 -28.86 -2.84
CA HIS A 236 -11.37 -29.59 -4.06
C HIS A 236 -10.27 -30.63 -4.32
N PRO A 237 -10.61 -31.91 -4.54
CA PRO A 237 -9.62 -32.98 -4.69
C PRO A 237 -8.75 -32.80 -5.94
N SER A 238 -9.33 -32.27 -7.02
CA SER A 238 -8.63 -32.04 -8.30
C SER A 238 -7.71 -30.81 -8.31
N PHE A 239 -7.56 -30.10 -7.19
CA PHE A 239 -6.78 -28.86 -7.17
C PHE A 239 -5.32 -29.07 -7.57
N LEU A 240 -4.65 -30.07 -6.99
CA LEU A 240 -3.23 -30.32 -7.27
C LEU A 240 -3.00 -30.82 -8.70
N SER A 241 -3.93 -31.61 -9.25
CA SER A 241 -3.83 -32.07 -10.64
C SER A 241 -4.01 -30.90 -11.62
N GLU A 242 -5.03 -30.05 -11.42
CA GLU A 242 -5.25 -28.85 -12.24
C GLU A 242 -4.06 -27.87 -12.14
N LEU A 243 -3.50 -27.69 -10.93
CA LEU A 243 -2.31 -26.86 -10.73
C LEU A 243 -1.08 -27.46 -11.42
N SER A 244 -0.89 -28.78 -11.37
CA SER A 244 0.21 -29.47 -12.04
C SER A 244 0.17 -29.29 -13.56
N GLU A 245 -1.02 -29.39 -14.17
CA GLU A 245 -1.22 -29.13 -15.60
C GLU A 245 -0.83 -27.69 -15.96
N LEU A 246 -1.31 -26.72 -15.17
CA LEU A 246 -0.97 -25.31 -15.34
C LEU A 246 0.55 -25.07 -15.29
N LEU A 247 1.21 -25.62 -14.27
CA LEU A 247 2.64 -25.45 -14.06
C LEU A 247 3.48 -26.14 -15.14
N THR A 248 3.00 -27.27 -15.67
CA THR A 248 3.67 -27.98 -16.78
C THR A 248 3.72 -27.11 -18.02
N ILE A 249 2.59 -26.49 -18.40
CA ILE A 249 2.56 -25.59 -19.55
C ILE A 249 3.38 -24.33 -19.26
N ALA A 250 3.19 -23.71 -18.10
CA ALA A 250 3.88 -22.47 -17.74
C ALA A 250 5.41 -22.61 -17.76
N SER A 251 5.92 -23.74 -17.27
CA SER A 251 7.36 -24.05 -17.24
C SER A 251 7.93 -24.32 -18.63
N SER A 252 7.09 -24.75 -19.59
CA SER A 252 7.54 -24.92 -20.98
C SER A 252 7.66 -23.59 -21.74
N LEU A 253 6.95 -22.55 -21.28
CA LEU A 253 7.01 -21.21 -21.88
C LEU A 253 8.23 -20.40 -21.42
N SER A 254 8.64 -20.55 -20.16
CA SER A 254 9.82 -19.88 -19.62
C SER A 254 10.38 -20.56 -18.37
N ASN A 255 11.71 -20.53 -18.26
CA ASN A 255 12.42 -20.95 -17.06
C ASN A 255 12.26 -19.94 -15.89
N ARG A 256 11.82 -18.71 -16.16
CA ARG A 256 11.59 -17.66 -15.16
C ARG A 256 10.11 -17.56 -14.85
N LEU A 257 9.68 -18.28 -13.82
CA LEU A 257 8.29 -18.35 -13.40
C LEU A 257 8.07 -17.55 -12.12
N LEU A 258 7.01 -16.74 -12.10
CA LEU A 258 6.46 -16.08 -10.91
C LEU A 258 5.04 -16.59 -10.70
N LEU A 259 4.83 -17.40 -9.67
CA LEU A 259 3.50 -17.88 -9.26
C LEU A 259 3.10 -17.14 -7.98
N THR A 260 1.96 -16.47 -7.99
CA THR A 260 1.59 -15.59 -6.87
C THR A 260 0.08 -15.43 -6.77
N GLY A 261 -0.42 -15.17 -5.57
CA GLY A 261 -1.86 -15.08 -5.36
C GLY A 261 -2.32 -15.53 -3.97
N ASP A 262 -3.64 -15.63 -3.82
CA ASP A 262 -4.26 -16.15 -2.60
C ASP A 262 -4.65 -17.62 -2.84
N PHE A 263 -3.96 -18.51 -2.15
CA PHE A 263 -4.14 -19.95 -2.28
C PHE A 263 -5.19 -20.49 -1.30
N ASN A 264 -5.54 -19.73 -0.26
CA ASN A 264 -6.32 -20.23 0.87
C ASN A 264 -5.79 -21.60 1.39
N ILE A 265 -4.45 -21.73 1.48
CA ILE A 265 -3.74 -22.89 2.04
C ILE A 265 -2.89 -22.39 3.20
N HIS A 266 -3.03 -23.01 4.36
CA HIS A 266 -2.22 -22.71 5.53
C HIS A 266 -0.83 -23.35 5.40
N VAL A 267 0.06 -22.70 4.64
CA VAL A 267 1.46 -23.17 4.49
C VAL A 267 2.26 -23.04 5.79
N ASP A 268 1.80 -22.19 6.71
CA ASP A 268 2.36 -22.00 8.04
C ASP A 268 2.02 -23.14 9.03
N LEU A 269 1.05 -24.00 8.69
CA LEU A 269 0.59 -25.09 9.54
C LEU A 269 1.04 -26.45 8.98
N PRO A 270 2.03 -27.13 9.59
CA PRO A 270 2.53 -28.40 9.07
C PRO A 270 1.50 -29.54 9.15
N ASN A 271 0.47 -29.40 9.99
CA ASN A 271 -0.58 -30.40 10.16
C ASN A 271 -1.71 -30.31 9.11
N SER A 272 -1.65 -29.35 8.19
CA SER A 272 -2.65 -29.22 7.12
C SER A 272 -2.43 -30.30 6.07
N PRO A 273 -3.43 -31.15 5.77
CA PRO A 273 -3.25 -32.33 4.92
C PRO A 273 -2.84 -31.99 3.48
N LEU A 274 -3.26 -30.84 2.96
CA LEU A 274 -2.94 -30.41 1.59
C LEU A 274 -1.54 -29.79 1.47
N THR A 275 -0.97 -29.31 2.58
CA THR A 275 0.25 -28.50 2.57
C THR A 275 1.49 -29.29 2.11
N PRO A 276 1.78 -30.52 2.61
CA PRO A 276 2.94 -31.30 2.16
C PRO A 276 2.90 -31.61 0.66
N ASP A 277 1.74 -32.02 0.15
CA ASP A 277 1.57 -32.36 -1.26
C ASP A 277 1.69 -31.11 -2.16
N PHE A 278 1.15 -29.99 -1.70
CA PHE A 278 1.30 -28.70 -2.39
C PHE A 278 2.75 -28.23 -2.45
N LEU A 279 3.50 -28.30 -1.34
CA LEU A 279 4.92 -27.93 -1.33
C LEU A 279 5.75 -28.87 -2.19
N SER A 280 5.47 -30.18 -2.14
CA SER A 280 6.13 -31.18 -2.98
C SER A 280 5.90 -30.90 -4.48
N LEU A 281 4.69 -30.48 -4.85
CA LEU A 281 4.38 -30.07 -6.21
C LEU A 281 5.18 -28.83 -6.63
N LEU A 282 5.31 -27.82 -5.77
CA LEU A 282 6.13 -26.65 -6.06
C LEU A 282 7.61 -27.04 -6.26
N ASP A 283 8.13 -27.93 -5.42
CA ASP A 283 9.51 -28.42 -5.51
C ASP A 283 9.78 -29.17 -6.82
N CYS A 284 8.81 -29.95 -7.33
CA CYS A 284 8.89 -30.60 -8.65
C CYS A 284 9.09 -29.62 -9.81
N PHE A 285 8.59 -28.38 -9.69
CA PHE A 285 8.76 -27.30 -10.68
C PHE A 285 9.84 -26.29 -10.30
N HIS A 286 10.68 -26.61 -9.31
CA HIS A 286 11.72 -25.72 -8.78
C HIS A 286 11.19 -24.35 -8.33
N LEU A 287 9.93 -24.29 -7.88
CA LEU A 287 9.30 -23.09 -7.35
C LEU A 287 9.57 -22.97 -5.85
N THR A 288 10.36 -21.98 -5.47
CA THR A 288 10.58 -21.66 -4.05
C THR A 288 9.49 -20.70 -3.57
N GLN A 289 8.80 -21.03 -2.48
CA GLN A 289 7.91 -20.10 -1.78
C GLN A 289 8.73 -19.15 -0.90
N HIS A 290 8.46 -17.84 -0.96
CA HIS A 290 9.29 -16.81 -0.31
C HIS A 290 8.65 -16.11 0.90
N ILE A 291 7.37 -16.34 1.17
CA ILE A 291 6.65 -15.61 2.23
C ILE A 291 6.80 -16.33 3.58
N ASN A 292 7.47 -15.66 4.52
CA ASN A 292 7.75 -16.15 5.87
C ASN A 292 7.07 -15.32 6.98
N PHE A 293 6.06 -14.53 6.63
CA PHE A 293 5.33 -13.66 7.55
C PHE A 293 3.81 -13.77 7.34
N PRO A 294 2.99 -13.46 8.36
CA PRO A 294 1.53 -13.47 8.23
C PRO A 294 1.02 -12.49 7.17
N THR A 295 0.18 -13.00 6.27
CA THR A 295 -0.44 -12.22 5.19
C THR A 295 -1.88 -11.85 5.51
N HIS A 296 -2.52 -12.56 6.43
CA HIS A 296 -3.87 -12.29 6.90
C HIS A 296 -3.88 -11.73 8.33
N ALA A 297 -4.84 -10.88 8.65
CA ALA A 297 -5.06 -10.28 9.98
C ALA A 297 -5.28 -11.28 11.13
N LYS A 298 -5.48 -12.58 10.80
CA LYS A 298 -5.65 -13.68 11.76
C LYS A 298 -4.31 -14.35 12.11
N GLY A 299 -3.20 -13.93 11.49
CA GLY A 299 -1.88 -14.48 11.77
C GLY A 299 -1.41 -15.59 10.82
N HIS A 300 -2.19 -15.92 9.78
CA HIS A 300 -1.85 -16.99 8.83
C HIS A 300 -1.23 -16.47 7.53
N THR A 301 -0.58 -17.38 6.81
CA THR A 301 0.04 -17.13 5.50
C THR A 301 -0.79 -17.82 4.42
N LEU A 302 -1.63 -17.05 3.74
CA LEU A 302 -2.54 -17.55 2.69
C LEU A 302 -2.13 -17.03 1.30
N ASP A 303 -1.54 -15.84 1.28
CA ASP A 303 -1.07 -15.19 0.06
C ASP A 303 0.40 -15.60 -0.15
N LEU A 304 0.68 -16.24 -1.28
CA LEU A 304 2.00 -16.81 -1.57
C LEU A 304 2.66 -16.06 -2.72
N VAL A 305 3.98 -15.95 -2.63
CA VAL A 305 4.85 -15.51 -3.72
C VAL A 305 5.88 -16.61 -3.92
N CYS A 306 5.80 -17.30 -5.04
CA CYS A 306 6.68 -18.40 -5.41
C CYS A 306 7.42 -18.04 -6.70
N SER A 307 8.69 -18.41 -6.82
CA SER A 307 9.45 -18.17 -8.04
C SER A 307 10.43 -19.28 -8.39
N SER A 308 10.70 -19.41 -9.69
CA SER A 308 11.72 -20.32 -10.25
C SER A 308 12.66 -19.50 -11.13
N SER A 309 13.97 -19.68 -10.95
CA SER A 309 15.06 -18.95 -11.64
C SER A 309 14.90 -17.41 -11.68
N LEU A 310 14.16 -16.85 -10.74
CA LEU A 310 13.86 -15.43 -10.61
C LEU A 310 14.11 -14.99 -9.16
N PRO A 311 15.28 -14.39 -8.87
CA PRO A 311 15.61 -13.96 -7.51
C PRO A 311 14.70 -12.80 -7.11
N LEU A 312 13.93 -12.97 -6.04
CA LEU A 312 13.08 -11.92 -5.49
C LEU A 312 13.79 -11.22 -4.33
N SER A 313 13.46 -9.94 -4.14
CA SER A 313 14.04 -9.09 -3.11
C SER A 313 12.96 -8.18 -2.50
N ASN A 314 13.28 -7.56 -1.36
CA ASN A 314 12.42 -6.58 -0.70
C ASN A 314 11.00 -7.09 -0.35
N LEU A 315 10.84 -8.40 -0.10
CA LEU A 315 9.57 -8.97 0.34
C LEU A 315 9.18 -8.40 1.70
N ARG A 316 8.05 -7.71 1.77
CA ARG A 316 7.54 -7.15 3.04
C ARG A 316 6.03 -7.01 3.05
N PRO A 317 5.40 -7.21 4.22
CA PRO A 317 3.99 -6.88 4.39
C PRO A 317 3.81 -5.36 4.53
N LEU A 318 2.79 -4.85 3.86
CA LEU A 318 2.27 -3.50 3.98
C LEU A 318 0.83 -3.59 4.48
N PRO A 319 0.54 -3.14 5.71
CA PRO A 319 -0.80 -3.13 6.25
C PRO A 319 -1.76 -2.36 5.33
N PHE A 320 -2.90 -2.97 5.01
CA PHE A 320 -3.95 -2.36 4.21
C PHE A 320 -5.28 -2.42 4.99
N PRO A 321 -5.62 -1.41 5.81
CA PRO A 321 -6.71 -1.50 6.79
C PRO A 321 -8.12 -1.72 6.24
N LEU A 322 -8.30 -1.60 4.92
CA LEU A 322 -9.56 -1.83 4.22
C LEU A 322 -9.76 -3.30 3.78
N SER A 323 -8.76 -4.16 3.99
CA SER A 323 -8.83 -5.61 3.80
C SER A 323 -8.36 -6.32 5.08
N ASP A 324 -8.79 -7.56 5.27
CA ASP A 324 -8.21 -8.48 6.25
C ASP A 324 -6.89 -9.09 5.76
N HIS A 325 -6.54 -8.91 4.48
CA HIS A 325 -5.24 -9.26 3.93
C HIS A 325 -4.29 -8.04 3.90
N HIS A 326 -3.01 -8.30 4.15
CA HIS A 326 -1.93 -7.35 3.96
C HIS A 326 -1.53 -7.28 2.48
N CYS A 327 -1.15 -6.09 2.02
CA CYS A 327 -0.52 -5.95 0.71
C CYS A 327 0.93 -6.45 0.81
N ILE A 328 1.38 -7.30 -0.10
CA ILE A 328 2.73 -7.84 -0.11
C ILE A 328 3.52 -7.11 -1.18
N LEU A 329 4.54 -6.36 -0.78
CA LEU A 329 5.46 -5.70 -1.71
C LEU A 329 6.69 -6.59 -1.93
N PHE A 330 7.14 -6.70 -3.17
CA PHE A 330 8.37 -7.40 -3.53
C PHE A 330 8.98 -6.82 -4.81
N SER A 331 10.20 -7.21 -5.14
CA SER A 331 10.90 -6.70 -6.32
C SER A 331 11.70 -7.80 -7.01
N ALA A 332 11.71 -7.79 -8.34
CA ALA A 332 12.52 -8.67 -9.16
C ALA A 332 13.56 -7.85 -9.95
N PRO A 333 14.81 -8.31 -10.07
CA PRO A 333 15.84 -7.63 -10.83
C PRO A 333 15.54 -7.81 -12.31
N LEU A 334 15.07 -6.74 -12.94
CA LEU A 334 14.84 -6.68 -14.37
C LEU A 334 15.44 -5.37 -14.84
N PRO A 335 16.33 -5.36 -15.86
CA PRO A 335 16.71 -4.12 -16.51
C PRO A 335 15.43 -3.43 -16.99
N SER A 336 14.97 -2.43 -16.24
CA SER A 336 13.79 -1.66 -16.58
C SER A 336 14.11 -0.93 -17.88
N PRO A 337 13.24 -0.99 -18.90
CA PRO A 337 13.50 -0.31 -20.16
C PRO A 337 13.54 1.22 -20.02
N HIS A 338 13.12 1.80 -18.87
CA HIS A 338 13.03 3.25 -18.76
C HIS A 338 13.43 3.84 -17.41
N HIS A 339 14.25 4.88 -17.53
CA HIS A 339 14.44 5.93 -16.56
C HIS A 339 13.16 6.77 -16.51
N SER A 340 12.46 6.81 -15.37
CA SER A 340 11.64 8.00 -15.08
C SER A 340 12.58 9.20 -15.20
N THR A 341 12.22 10.25 -15.95
CA THR A 341 12.99 11.49 -16.04
C THR A 341 13.00 12.17 -14.68
N LYS A 342 13.93 11.70 -13.87
CA LYS A 342 14.23 12.17 -12.54
C LYS A 342 14.91 13.52 -12.71
N ARG A 343 14.26 14.58 -12.22
CA ARG A 343 14.89 15.90 -12.17
C ARG A 343 15.56 16.06 -10.81
N SER A 344 16.79 16.53 -10.81
CA SER A 344 17.42 17.03 -9.59
C SER A 344 16.82 18.38 -9.25
N ILE A 345 16.20 18.49 -8.08
CA ILE A 345 15.88 19.79 -7.49
C ILE A 345 16.89 20.10 -6.41
N SER A 346 17.36 21.33 -6.41
CA SER A 346 18.23 21.87 -5.37
C SER A 346 17.42 22.86 -4.55
N PHE A 347 17.43 22.69 -3.22
CA PHE A 347 16.74 23.61 -2.31
C PHE A 347 17.59 23.88 -1.07
N ARG A 348 17.27 24.96 -0.36
CA ARG A 348 17.91 25.36 0.89
C ARG A 348 16.83 25.45 1.97
N ASN A 349 17.09 24.91 3.15
CA ASN A 349 16.11 24.98 4.24
C ASN A 349 16.23 26.32 4.99
N ILE A 350 15.66 27.38 4.41
CA ILE A 350 15.72 28.73 4.98
C ILE A 350 14.81 28.93 6.20
N LYS A 351 13.84 28.03 6.44
CA LYS A 351 12.85 28.15 7.53
C LYS A 351 13.47 28.10 8.93
N PHE A 352 14.66 27.50 9.06
CA PHE A 352 15.38 27.38 10.34
C PHE A 352 16.58 28.32 10.43
N VAL A 353 16.77 29.22 9.47
CA VAL A 353 17.83 30.24 9.53
C VAL A 353 17.40 31.28 10.56
N ASN A 354 18.21 31.44 11.61
CA ASN A 354 17.97 32.45 12.62
C ASN A 354 18.52 33.81 12.13
N PRO A 355 17.69 34.86 12.04
CA PRO A 355 18.11 36.17 11.55
C PRO A 355 19.25 36.81 12.33
N LEU A 356 19.32 36.59 13.66
CA LEU A 356 20.37 37.15 14.52
C LEU A 356 21.74 36.53 14.24
N THR A 357 21.81 35.22 14.04
CA THR A 357 23.07 34.56 13.71
C THR A 357 23.51 34.91 12.28
N LEU A 358 22.56 35.10 11.37
CA LEU A 358 22.85 35.53 10.01
C LEU A 358 23.44 36.94 9.98
N SER A 359 22.86 37.89 10.72
CA SER A 359 23.38 39.26 10.77
C SER A 359 24.78 39.31 11.37
N GLN A 360 25.03 38.56 12.45
CA GLN A 360 26.35 38.44 13.06
C GLN A 360 27.39 37.88 12.09
N LEU A 361 27.02 36.86 11.32
CA LEU A 361 27.94 36.24 10.35
C LEU A 361 28.29 37.22 9.23
N ILE A 362 27.30 37.93 8.67
CA ILE A 362 27.50 38.95 7.65
C ILE A 362 28.38 40.08 8.18
N SER A 363 28.10 40.61 9.37
CA SER A 363 28.89 41.68 9.98
C SER A 363 30.34 41.25 10.22
N SER A 364 30.58 39.99 10.59
CA SER A 364 31.94 39.47 10.79
C SER A 364 32.73 39.23 9.50
N ALA A 365 32.04 39.09 8.36
CA ALA A 365 32.63 38.78 7.07
C ALA A 365 32.87 40.03 6.19
N LEU A 366 32.29 41.17 6.56
CA LEU A 366 32.55 42.44 5.89
C LEU A 366 34.00 42.90 6.15
N PRO A 367 34.74 43.32 5.12
CA PRO A 367 36.09 43.82 5.32
C PRO A 367 36.08 45.14 6.10
N PRO A 368 37.16 45.42 6.85
CA PRO A 368 37.34 46.72 7.49
C PRO A 368 37.52 47.83 6.44
N ASP A 369 37.08 49.05 6.77
CA ASP A 369 37.13 50.24 5.90
C ASP A 369 38.55 50.63 5.39
N SER A 370 39.59 49.96 5.89
CA SER A 370 40.99 50.22 5.55
C SER A 370 41.43 49.68 4.18
N ALA A 371 40.60 48.92 3.45
CA ALA A 371 40.92 48.41 2.12
C ALA A 371 39.67 48.32 1.22
N PRO A 372 39.15 49.46 0.73
CA PRO A 372 37.95 49.48 -0.10
C PRO A 372 38.22 48.84 -1.48
N PRO A 373 37.25 48.09 -2.03
CA PRO A 373 37.27 47.64 -3.42
C PRO A 373 37.46 48.78 -4.41
N SER A 374 38.17 48.50 -5.50
CA SER A 374 38.63 49.48 -6.48
C SER A 374 37.52 50.00 -7.41
N SER A 375 36.41 49.27 -7.53
CA SER A 375 35.28 49.63 -8.39
C SER A 375 33.93 49.25 -7.77
N PRO A 376 32.83 49.90 -8.19
CA PRO A 376 31.47 49.52 -7.78
C PRO A 376 31.12 48.05 -8.09
N ASP A 377 31.65 47.50 -9.17
CA ASP A 377 31.45 46.09 -9.53
C ASP A 377 32.13 45.16 -8.53
N ASP A 378 33.32 45.53 -8.04
CA ASP A 378 34.03 44.75 -7.02
C ASP A 378 33.27 44.75 -5.68
N TYR A 379 32.56 45.83 -5.34
CA TYR A 379 31.65 45.85 -4.19
C TYR A 379 30.48 44.89 -4.35
N ALA A 380 29.87 44.83 -5.54
CA ALA A 380 28.76 43.93 -5.82
C ALA A 380 29.21 42.46 -5.73
N ILE A 381 30.38 42.14 -6.28
CA ILE A 381 30.97 40.78 -6.23
C ILE A 381 31.27 40.37 -4.79
N LEU A 382 31.89 41.25 -4.00
CA LEU A 382 32.20 41.01 -2.60
C LEU A 382 30.93 40.78 -1.77
N LEU A 383 29.92 41.62 -1.97
CA LEU A 383 28.65 41.49 -1.26
C LEU A 383 27.96 40.16 -1.61
N ASP A 384 27.91 39.81 -2.88
CA ASP A 384 27.31 38.55 -3.33
C ASP A 384 28.05 37.32 -2.77
N SER A 385 29.38 37.39 -2.67
CA SER A 385 30.19 36.32 -2.08
C SER A 385 29.90 36.16 -0.58
N ILE A 386 29.92 37.26 0.18
CA ILE A 386 29.67 37.24 1.63
C ILE A 386 28.26 36.72 1.94
N LEU A 387 27.25 37.21 1.21
CA LEU A 387 25.87 36.77 1.37
C LEU A 387 25.73 35.30 1.00
N SER A 388 26.31 34.88 -0.12
CA SER A 388 26.29 33.50 -0.57
C SER A 388 26.94 32.57 0.45
N ASP A 389 28.13 32.90 0.95
CA ASP A 389 28.87 32.08 1.92
C ASP A 389 28.19 32.00 3.27
N SER A 390 27.63 33.12 3.73
CA SER A 390 26.85 33.16 4.98
C SER A 390 25.63 32.25 4.89
N LEU A 391 24.94 32.31 3.76
CA LEU A 391 23.74 31.51 3.51
C LEU A 391 24.08 30.04 3.20
N ASN A 392 25.24 29.77 2.58
CA ASN A 392 25.80 28.43 2.38
C ASN A 392 26.13 27.74 3.72
N SER A 393 26.70 28.49 4.66
CA SER A 393 27.04 28.00 6.00
C SER A 393 25.80 27.63 6.82
N MET A 394 24.79 28.50 6.84
CA MET A 394 23.58 28.28 7.66
C MET A 394 22.54 27.37 6.98
N ALA A 395 22.42 27.44 5.65
CA ALA A 395 21.43 26.70 4.87
C ALA A 395 22.08 26.13 3.60
N PRO A 396 22.92 25.09 3.72
CA PRO A 396 23.58 24.49 2.56
C PRO A 396 22.57 23.96 1.55
N TRP A 397 22.96 23.99 0.26
CA TRP A 397 22.17 23.39 -0.80
C TRP A 397 22.00 21.90 -0.56
N LYS A 398 20.75 21.43 -0.64
CA LYS A 398 20.42 20.01 -0.66
C LYS A 398 19.85 19.69 -2.03
N THR A 399 20.52 18.79 -2.73
CA THR A 399 20.03 18.26 -4.00
C THR A 399 19.32 16.94 -3.72
N ILE A 400 18.05 16.86 -4.12
CA ILE A 400 17.31 15.60 -4.11
C ILE A 400 16.78 15.31 -5.50
N THR A 401 16.69 14.03 -5.82
CA THR A 401 16.12 13.58 -7.06
C THR A 401 14.61 13.37 -6.89
N VAL A 402 13.80 14.06 -7.68
CA VAL A 402 12.34 13.97 -7.62
C VAL A 402 11.73 13.56 -8.95
N SER A 403 10.63 12.81 -8.87
CA SER A 403 9.72 12.55 -9.99
C SER A 403 8.53 13.49 -9.86
N PHE A 404 8.31 14.35 -10.86
CA PHE A 404 7.11 15.17 -10.90
C PHE A 404 5.99 14.39 -11.59
N THR A 405 5.02 13.93 -10.79
CA THR A 405 3.69 13.55 -11.30
C THR A 405 2.78 14.76 -11.15
N THR A 406 2.08 15.16 -12.21
CA THR A 406 1.02 16.17 -12.08
C THR A 406 -0.02 15.65 -11.10
N SER A 407 -0.26 16.40 -10.02
CA SER A 407 -1.32 16.05 -9.08
C SER A 407 -2.65 16.12 -9.81
N SER A 408 -3.53 15.16 -9.54
CA SER A 408 -4.86 15.18 -10.14
C SER A 408 -5.57 16.52 -9.81
N PRO A 409 -6.31 17.13 -10.75
CA PRO A 409 -6.96 18.43 -10.53
C PRO A 409 -7.92 18.47 -9.33
N TRP A 410 -8.52 17.32 -9.00
CA TRP A 410 -9.43 17.15 -7.86
C TRP A 410 -8.72 16.95 -6.50
N TYR A 411 -7.38 16.89 -6.48
CA TYR A 411 -6.62 16.59 -5.27
C TYR A 411 -6.32 17.86 -4.45
N THR A 412 -7.11 18.09 -3.40
CA THR A 412 -7.14 19.31 -2.59
C THR A 412 -6.03 19.39 -1.53
N SER A 413 -5.81 20.58 -0.94
CA SER A 413 -4.92 20.75 0.22
C SER A 413 -5.40 20.00 1.46
N GLU A 414 -6.71 19.91 1.66
CA GLU A 414 -7.31 19.12 2.73
C GLU A 414 -6.95 17.64 2.62
N LEU A 415 -7.06 17.05 1.43
CA LEU A 415 -6.66 15.66 1.18
C LEU A 415 -5.17 15.43 1.47
N ARG A 416 -4.30 16.42 1.16
CA ARG A 416 -2.87 16.35 1.54
C ARG A 416 -2.69 16.27 3.05
N THR A 417 -3.42 17.10 3.81
CA THR A 417 -3.37 17.10 5.28
C THR A 417 -3.90 15.79 5.86
N MET A 418 -5.01 15.27 5.34
CA MET A 418 -5.55 13.97 5.73
C MET A 418 -4.55 12.84 5.44
N LYS A 419 -3.90 12.85 4.28
CA LYS A 419 -2.86 11.88 3.94
C LYS A 419 -1.67 11.95 4.89
N GLN A 420 -1.21 13.15 5.24
CA GLN A 420 -0.12 13.34 6.20
C GLN A 420 -0.49 12.78 7.59
N THR A 421 -1.70 13.07 8.07
CA THR A 421 -2.23 12.55 9.33
C THR A 421 -2.31 11.02 9.32
N GLY A 422 -2.77 10.44 8.21
CA GLY A 422 -2.81 8.99 8.01
C GLY A 422 -1.42 8.35 8.10
N ARG A 423 -0.38 8.99 7.53
CA ARG A 423 1.01 8.51 7.66
C ARG A 423 1.56 8.62 9.08
N GLN A 424 1.13 9.61 9.86
CA GLN A 424 1.50 9.71 11.28
C GLN A 424 0.88 8.57 12.09
N LEU A 425 -0.42 8.29 11.88
CA LEU A 425 -1.11 7.16 12.51
C LEU A 425 -0.52 5.81 12.11
N GLU A 426 -0.19 5.63 10.83
CA GLU A 426 0.48 4.43 10.33
C GLU A 426 1.82 4.19 11.05
N ARG A 427 2.65 5.23 11.18
CA ARG A 427 3.94 5.15 11.89
C ARG A 427 3.75 4.89 13.39
N LEU A 428 2.75 5.52 14.00
CA LEU A 428 2.42 5.30 15.42
C LEU A 428 2.01 3.85 15.65
N TYR A 429 1.12 3.31 14.82
CA TYR A 429 0.73 1.91 14.87
C TYR A 429 1.93 0.98 14.67
N LYS A 430 2.76 1.21 13.65
CA LYS A 430 3.98 0.43 13.40
C LYS A 430 4.98 0.49 14.56
N LYS A 431 5.01 1.58 15.33
CA LYS A 431 5.91 1.73 16.48
C LYS A 431 5.39 1.04 17.74
N THR A 432 4.08 1.06 17.96
CA THR A 432 3.45 0.68 19.23
C THR A 432 2.80 -0.70 19.19
N HIS A 433 2.36 -1.15 18.02
CA HIS A 433 1.57 -2.36 17.80
C HIS A 433 0.30 -2.47 18.66
N LEU A 434 -0.20 -1.35 19.22
CA LEU A 434 -1.41 -1.35 20.04
C LEU A 434 -2.67 -1.36 19.16
N THR A 435 -3.68 -2.09 19.62
CA THR A 435 -4.99 -2.23 18.95
C THR A 435 -5.69 -0.89 18.76
N VAL A 436 -5.62 0.00 19.75
CA VAL A 436 -6.22 1.36 19.68
C VAL A 436 -5.62 2.17 18.53
N HIS A 437 -4.30 2.07 18.31
CA HIS A 437 -3.65 2.78 17.21
C HIS A 437 -3.94 2.15 15.85
N ALA A 438 -4.08 0.82 15.80
CA ALA A 438 -4.52 0.11 14.60
C ALA A 438 -5.94 0.53 14.19
N GLU A 439 -6.85 0.63 15.17
CA GLU A 439 -8.23 1.05 14.96
C GLU A 439 -8.32 2.51 14.54
N ALA A 440 -7.60 3.41 15.21
CA ALA A 440 -7.54 4.82 14.83
C ALA A 440 -7.01 4.99 13.39
N TYR A 441 -5.97 4.23 13.01
CA TYR A 441 -5.46 4.23 11.64
C TYR A 441 -6.50 3.71 10.64
N LYS A 442 -7.20 2.61 10.96
CA LYS A 442 -8.26 2.05 10.11
C LYS A 442 -9.41 3.04 9.89
N GLN A 443 -9.93 3.64 10.97
CA GLN A 443 -10.98 4.64 10.92
C GLN A 443 -10.56 5.84 10.05
N HIS A 444 -9.33 6.33 10.24
CA HIS A 444 -8.79 7.44 9.45
C HIS A 444 -8.69 7.10 7.96
N ILE A 445 -8.23 5.91 7.60
CA ILE A 445 -8.16 5.47 6.20
C ILE A 445 -9.56 5.38 5.57
N SER A 446 -10.56 4.92 6.32
CA SER A 446 -11.96 4.93 5.88
C SER A 446 -12.47 6.36 5.62
N SER A 447 -12.23 7.30 6.54
CA SER A 447 -12.61 8.72 6.33
C SER A 447 -11.86 9.37 5.17
N TYR A 448 -10.56 9.07 5.00
CA TYR A 448 -9.77 9.58 3.88
C TYR A 448 -10.27 9.07 2.53
N ARG A 449 -10.62 7.79 2.45
CA ARG A 449 -11.26 7.18 1.27
C ARG A 449 -12.56 7.89 0.90
N ASP A 450 -13.40 8.22 1.88
CA ASP A 450 -14.67 8.91 1.64
C ASP A 450 -14.44 10.35 1.18
N ALA A 451 -13.48 11.05 1.77
CA ALA A 451 -13.06 12.38 1.31
C ALA A 451 -12.51 12.36 -0.12
N LEU A 452 -11.74 11.34 -0.50
CA LEU A 452 -11.25 11.16 -1.88
C LEU A 452 -12.40 11.00 -2.87
N LEU A 453 -13.39 10.16 -2.53
CA LEU A 453 -14.58 9.95 -3.36
C LEU A 453 -15.39 11.25 -3.48
N ALA A 454 -15.61 11.96 -2.38
CA ALA A 454 -16.34 13.22 -2.36
C ALA A 454 -15.65 14.31 -3.19
N ALA A 455 -14.33 14.52 -3.03
CA ALA A 455 -13.58 15.52 -3.78
C ALA A 455 -13.59 15.21 -5.30
N LYS A 456 -13.42 13.94 -5.65
CA LYS A 456 -13.47 13.48 -7.04
C LYS A 456 -14.86 13.71 -7.64
N SER A 457 -15.91 13.33 -6.91
CA SER A 457 -17.31 13.56 -7.31
C SER A 457 -17.60 15.05 -7.50
N ALA A 458 -17.23 15.89 -6.54
CA ALA A 458 -17.45 17.33 -6.60
C ALA A 458 -16.79 17.95 -7.84
N HIS A 459 -15.52 17.63 -8.10
CA HIS A 459 -14.79 18.14 -9.26
C HIS A 459 -15.47 17.75 -10.58
N TYR A 460 -15.80 16.47 -10.78
CA TYR A 460 -16.43 16.05 -12.03
C TYR A 460 -17.85 16.59 -12.17
N SER A 461 -18.63 16.69 -11.08
CA SER A 461 -19.94 17.34 -11.10
C SER A 461 -19.84 18.82 -11.49
N THR A 462 -18.88 19.56 -10.93
CA THR A 462 -18.66 20.97 -11.32
C THR A 462 -18.24 21.11 -12.78
N LEU A 463 -17.38 20.21 -13.27
CA LEU A 463 -16.90 20.22 -14.64
C LEU A 463 -18.01 19.90 -15.65
N ILE A 464 -18.89 18.95 -15.32
CA ILE A 464 -20.07 18.61 -16.13
C ILE A 464 -21.06 19.80 -16.16
N ASN A 465 -21.31 20.42 -15.00
CA ASN A 465 -22.23 21.55 -14.91
C ASN A 465 -21.68 22.80 -15.64
N SER A 466 -20.36 23.04 -15.59
CA SER A 466 -19.73 24.19 -16.24
C SER A 466 -19.61 24.05 -17.76
N THR A 467 -19.67 22.83 -18.31
CA THR A 467 -19.49 22.58 -19.75
C THR A 467 -20.75 22.72 -20.61
N ASN A 468 -21.83 23.25 -20.03
CA ASN A 468 -23.07 23.67 -20.71
C ASN A 468 -23.55 22.68 -21.79
N ARG A 469 -23.60 21.38 -21.43
CA ARG A 469 -24.09 20.29 -22.29
C ARG A 469 -23.37 20.13 -23.64
N ASN A 470 -22.15 20.65 -23.84
CA ASN A 470 -21.40 20.37 -25.06
C ASN A 470 -21.00 18.88 -25.10
N PRO A 471 -21.61 18.06 -25.98
CA PRO A 471 -21.45 16.61 -25.94
C PRO A 471 -20.02 16.19 -26.29
N ARG A 472 -19.26 16.99 -27.05
CA ARG A 472 -17.85 16.69 -27.37
C ARG A 472 -16.94 16.86 -26.16
N ILE A 473 -17.18 17.89 -25.34
CA ILE A 473 -16.39 18.15 -24.14
C ILE A 473 -16.78 17.18 -23.02
N LEU A 474 -18.06 16.88 -22.87
CA LEU A 474 -18.53 15.80 -21.98
C LEU A 474 -17.93 14.45 -22.37
N PHE A 475 -17.98 14.10 -23.65
CA PHE A 475 -17.42 12.85 -24.16
C PHE A 475 -15.91 12.80 -23.99
N SER A 476 -15.17 13.87 -24.30
CA SER A 476 -13.72 13.91 -24.07
C SER A 476 -13.38 13.84 -22.58
N THR A 477 -14.14 14.50 -21.70
CA THR A 477 -13.90 14.46 -20.25
C THR A 477 -14.16 13.07 -19.67
N VAL A 478 -15.26 12.42 -20.07
CA VAL A 478 -15.62 11.06 -19.62
C VAL A 478 -14.66 10.02 -20.21
N MET A 479 -14.37 10.09 -21.51
CA MET A 479 -13.49 9.13 -22.20
C MET A 479 -12.02 9.30 -21.83
N CYS A 480 -11.51 10.53 -21.77
CA CYS A 480 -10.12 10.81 -21.38
C CYS A 480 -9.89 10.50 -19.88
N SER A 481 -10.95 10.47 -19.07
CA SER A 481 -10.84 10.07 -17.67
C SER A 481 -10.73 8.56 -17.47
N LYS A 482 -11.48 7.69 -18.19
CA LYS A 482 -11.72 6.33 -17.65
C LYS A 482 -12.18 5.20 -18.59
N LEU A 483 -12.21 5.29 -19.92
CA LEU A 483 -12.71 4.15 -20.73
C LEU A 483 -11.73 3.74 -21.84
N LYS A 484 -10.79 2.85 -21.51
CA LYS A 484 -9.84 2.27 -22.49
C LYS A 484 -10.33 0.98 -23.17
N GLU A 485 -11.34 0.27 -22.65
CA GLU A 485 -11.75 -1.04 -23.20
C GLU A 485 -12.98 -1.05 -24.12
N VAL A 486 -13.81 0.01 -24.14
CA VAL A 486 -15.06 0.00 -24.94
C VAL A 486 -14.78 -0.03 -26.46
N MET A 487 -13.57 0.31 -26.90
CA MET A 487 -13.25 0.43 -28.33
C MET A 487 -12.71 -0.85 -28.98
N SER A 488 -12.26 -1.88 -28.24
CA SER A 488 -11.80 -3.12 -28.88
C SER A 488 -12.97 -4.05 -29.24
N ALA A 489 -14.04 -4.08 -28.42
CA ALA A 489 -15.23 -4.90 -28.68
C ALA A 489 -16.21 -4.26 -29.69
N ALA A 490 -16.15 -2.93 -29.88
CA ALA A 490 -16.96 -2.24 -30.88
C ALA A 490 -16.42 -2.38 -32.32
N ALA A 491 -15.16 -2.84 -32.48
CA ALA A 491 -14.53 -3.03 -33.78
C ALA A 491 -14.94 -4.33 -34.49
N SER A 492 -15.71 -5.20 -33.84
CA SER A 492 -16.11 -6.52 -34.37
C SER A 492 -17.59 -6.62 -34.79
N TYR A 493 -18.33 -5.51 -34.88
CA TYR A 493 -19.69 -5.52 -35.41
C TYR A 493 -19.71 -5.00 -36.86
N PRO A 494 -20.33 -5.73 -37.82
CA PRO A 494 -20.49 -5.23 -39.17
C PRO A 494 -21.33 -3.94 -39.13
N THR A 495 -20.84 -2.93 -39.84
CA THR A 495 -21.54 -1.69 -40.10
C THR A 495 -22.86 -1.98 -40.82
N ASP A 496 -23.98 -1.87 -40.10
CA ASP A 496 -25.27 -1.65 -40.74
C ASP A 496 -25.88 -0.32 -40.25
N VAL A 497 -26.42 0.40 -41.22
CA VAL A 497 -26.78 1.81 -41.17
C VAL A 497 -28.18 1.94 -40.61
N GLY A 498 -28.30 2.45 -39.38
CA GLY A 498 -29.60 2.89 -38.87
C GLY A 498 -29.67 2.93 -37.35
N GLN A 499 -29.82 4.14 -36.81
CA GLN A 499 -30.06 4.45 -35.38
C GLN A 499 -28.84 4.34 -34.45
N ARG A 500 -28.03 5.39 -34.44
CA ARG A 500 -27.19 5.73 -33.28
C ARG A 500 -28.07 6.14 -32.10
N LYS A 501 -28.56 5.19 -31.31
CA LYS A 501 -28.91 5.41 -29.91
C LYS A 501 -27.85 4.74 -29.05
N ALA A 502 -26.77 5.47 -28.78
CA ALA A 502 -25.86 5.09 -27.71
C ALA A 502 -26.61 5.28 -26.38
N LEU A 503 -26.98 4.18 -25.73
CA LEU A 503 -27.40 4.18 -24.34
C LEU A 503 -26.23 4.69 -23.49
N LEU A 504 -26.27 5.98 -23.15
CA LEU A 504 -25.35 6.61 -22.22
C LEU A 504 -25.54 5.96 -20.85
N TRP A 505 -24.58 5.15 -20.42
CA TRP A 505 -24.51 4.69 -19.04
C TRP A 505 -23.97 5.86 -18.19
N VAL A 506 -24.86 6.49 -17.45
CA VAL A 506 -24.54 7.60 -16.55
C VAL A 506 -24.13 7.01 -15.21
N PRO A 507 -22.92 7.30 -14.69
CA PRO A 507 -22.47 6.76 -13.41
C PRO A 507 -23.41 7.16 -12.28
N SER A 508 -23.65 6.26 -11.32
CA SER A 508 -24.56 6.43 -10.17
C SER A 508 -24.26 7.60 -9.21
N TRP A 509 -23.18 8.35 -9.46
CA TRP A 509 -22.76 9.54 -8.70
C TRP A 509 -23.19 10.84 -9.36
N VAL A 510 -23.73 10.77 -10.58
CA VAL A 510 -24.44 11.87 -11.23
C VAL A 510 -25.86 11.85 -10.68
N SER A 511 -26.26 12.93 -10.00
CA SER A 511 -27.63 13.07 -9.49
C SER A 511 -28.62 12.81 -10.61
N THR A 512 -29.53 11.85 -10.41
CA THR A 512 -30.55 11.43 -11.40
C THR A 512 -31.48 12.58 -11.80
N THR A 513 -31.44 13.69 -11.06
CA THR A 513 -32.17 14.94 -11.30
C THR A 513 -31.69 15.73 -12.53
N VAL A 514 -30.55 15.37 -13.16
CA VAL A 514 -29.94 16.19 -14.24
C VAL A 514 -30.39 15.77 -15.66
N LEU A 515 -31.13 14.67 -15.81
CA LEU A 515 -31.43 14.09 -17.14
C LEU A 515 -32.91 14.12 -17.56
N THR A 516 -33.80 14.69 -16.75
CA THR A 516 -35.16 15.01 -17.19
C THR A 516 -35.21 16.48 -17.62
N GLY A 517 -34.93 16.74 -18.90
CA GLY A 517 -34.99 18.09 -19.48
C GLY A 517 -34.27 18.20 -20.81
#